data_AF-A0A016TBP8-F1
#
_entry.id   AF-A0A016TBP8-F1
#
_cell.length_a   1.000
_cell.length_b   1.000
_cell.length_c   1.000
_cell.angle_alpha   90.00
_cell.angle_beta   90.00
_cell.angle_gamma   90.00
#
_symmetry.space_group_name_H-M   'P 1'
#
loop_
_entity.id
_entity.type
_entity.pdbx_description
1 polymer ?
#
loop_
_entity_poly.entity_id
_entity_poly.type
_entity_poly.pdbx_seq_one_letter_code
_entity_poly.pdbx_strand_id
1 'polypeptide(L)'
;MIPLIVLSLASIGSCIKYSDYFARNVSFPLSAAVYSSDTTSCLRKHLNSDAVKASSKFRADIDGGFCAGIVVTLPRYRMVAVSFRVGD
;
A
#
# COMPACT_ATOMS: atom_id res chain seq x y z
N MET A 1 -35.40 9.66 -18.45
CA MET A 1 -34.96 8.60 -17.51
C MET A 1 -33.47 8.32 -17.60
N ILE A 2 -32.89 8.14 -18.79
CA ILE A 2 -31.44 7.95 -18.99
C ILE A 2 -30.54 9.05 -18.35
N PRO A 3 -30.83 10.37 -18.45
CA PRO A 3 -29.94 11.39 -17.88
C PRO A 3 -29.85 11.35 -16.34
N LEU A 4 -30.93 10.95 -15.65
CA LEU A 4 -30.90 10.78 -14.19
C LEU A 4 -30.00 9.62 -13.75
N ILE A 5 -29.97 8.54 -14.54
CA ILE A 5 -29.13 7.37 -14.28
C ILE A 5 -27.65 7.76 -14.42
N VAL A 6 -27.29 8.49 -15.48
CA VAL A 6 -25.92 8.97 -15.72
C VAL A 6 -25.45 9.92 -14.60
N LEU A 7 -26.32 10.83 -14.16
CA LEU A 7 -26.00 11.76 -13.06
C LEU A 7 -25.80 11.03 -11.72
N SER A 8 -26.56 9.96 -11.48
CA SER A 8 -26.40 9.13 -10.27
C SER A 8 -25.05 8.38 -10.27
N LEU A 9 -24.60 7.84 -11.40
CA LEU A 9 -23.33 7.10 -11.49
C LEU A 9 -22.10 8.01 -11.25
N ALA A 10 -22.14 9.25 -11.73
CA ALA A 10 -21.05 10.22 -11.51
C ALA A 10 -20.85 10.58 -10.02
N SER A 11 -21.93 10.59 -9.23
CA SER A 11 -21.86 10.87 -7.79
C SER A 11 -21.24 9.75 -6.95
N ILE A 12 -21.38 8.49 -7.38
CA ILE A 12 -20.85 7.32 -6.66
C ILE A 12 -19.31 7.30 -6.71
N GLY A 13 -18.73 7.72 -7.85
CA GLY A 13 -17.27 7.81 -8.02
C GLY A 13 -16.60 8.94 -7.22
N SER A 14 -17.34 9.99 -6.86
CA SER A 14 -16.79 11.14 -6.12
C SER A 14 -16.70 10.92 -4.61
N CYS A 15 -17.34 9.88 -4.06
CA CYS A 15 -17.35 9.61 -2.62
C CYS A 15 -16.07 8.90 -2.16
N ILE A 16 -15.33 8.28 -3.07
CA ILE A 16 -14.05 7.64 -2.78
C ILE A 16 -12.96 8.60 -3.20
N LYS A 17 -12.24 9.19 -2.23
CA LYS A 17 -11.00 9.96 -2.47
C LYS A 17 -9.85 9.03 -2.86
N TYR A 18 -10.09 8.16 -3.83
CA TYR A 18 -9.09 7.31 -4.42
C TYR A 18 -8.25 8.16 -5.37
N SER A 19 -6.93 8.00 -5.28
CA SER A 19 -5.99 8.68 -6.16
C SER A 19 -5.19 7.61 -6.88
N ASP A 20 -5.34 7.53 -8.20
CA ASP A 20 -4.52 6.67 -9.06
C ASP A 20 -3.03 6.90 -8.84
N TYR A 21 -2.66 8.15 -8.59
CA TYR A 21 -1.30 8.52 -8.25
C TYR A 21 -0.84 7.82 -6.96
N PHE A 22 -1.64 7.87 -5.90
CA PHE A 22 -1.30 7.22 -4.63
C PHE A 22 -1.27 5.69 -4.76
N ALA A 23 -2.20 5.10 -5.49
CA ALA A 23 -2.23 3.67 -5.73
C ALA A 23 -0.96 3.20 -6.47
N ARG A 24 -0.61 3.86 -7.59
CA ARG A 24 0.53 3.47 -8.43
C ARG A 24 1.88 3.80 -7.81
N ASN A 25 2.01 4.96 -7.16
CA ASN A 25 3.32 5.47 -6.71
C ASN A 25 3.60 5.22 -5.24
N VAL A 26 2.60 4.81 -4.44
CA VAL A 26 2.78 4.54 -3.01
C VAL A 26 2.35 3.12 -2.67
N SER A 27 1.09 2.77 -2.96
CA SER A 27 0.54 1.48 -2.53
C SER A 27 1.19 0.30 -3.25
N PHE A 28 1.37 0.40 -4.57
CA PHE A 28 1.98 -0.68 -5.36
C PHE A 28 3.44 -0.96 -4.98
N PRO A 29 4.33 0.03 -4.84
CA PRO A 29 5.68 -0.19 -4.30
C PRO A 29 5.71 -0.83 -2.90
N LEU A 30 4.77 -0.48 -2.01
CA LEU A 30 4.68 -1.08 -0.68
C LEU A 30 4.32 -2.57 -0.73
N SER A 31 3.43 -2.97 -1.63
CA SER A 31 3.08 -4.37 -1.85
C SER A 31 4.24 -5.16 -2.47
N ALA A 32 4.97 -4.58 -3.41
CA ALA A 32 6.12 -5.21 -4.05
C ALA A 32 7.31 -5.36 -3.09
N ALA A 33 7.60 -4.34 -2.28
CA ALA A 33 8.78 -4.30 -1.40
C ALA A 33 8.79 -5.40 -0.32
N VAL A 34 7.62 -5.92 0.04
CA VAL A 34 7.46 -7.06 0.96
C VAL A 34 8.15 -8.33 0.46
N TYR A 35 8.27 -8.50 -0.85
CA TYR A 35 8.93 -9.65 -1.49
C TYR A 35 10.44 -9.43 -1.70
N SER A 36 10.94 -8.22 -1.47
CA SER A 36 12.37 -7.90 -1.62
C SER A 36 13.20 -8.47 -0.46
N SER A 37 14.40 -8.96 -0.77
CA SER A 37 15.42 -9.28 0.23
C SER A 37 15.82 -8.03 1.02
N ASP A 38 16.04 -6.91 0.31
CA ASP A 38 16.27 -5.58 0.86
C ASP A 38 15.05 -4.68 0.63
N THR A 39 14.15 -4.67 1.62
CA THR A 39 12.91 -3.88 1.59
C THR A 39 13.18 -2.39 1.67
N THR A 40 14.11 -1.94 2.52
CA THR A 40 14.35 -0.51 2.77
C THR A 40 14.93 0.16 1.53
N SER A 41 15.93 -0.46 0.89
CA SER A 41 16.51 0.06 -0.35
C SER A 41 15.48 0.12 -1.48
N CYS A 42 14.67 -0.94 -1.64
CA CYS A 42 13.58 -0.98 -2.61
C CYS A 42 12.59 0.19 -2.41
N LEU A 43 12.13 0.41 -1.17
CA LEU A 43 11.20 1.49 -0.87
C LEU A 43 11.81 2.87 -1.06
N ARG A 44 13.07 3.10 -0.65
CA ARG A 44 13.74 4.40 -0.84
C ARG A 44 13.86 4.74 -2.32
N LYS A 45 14.19 3.76 -3.16
CA LYS A 45 14.26 3.91 -4.62
C LYS A 45 12.91 4.29 -5.23
N HIS A 46 11.83 3.60 -4.85
CA HIS A 46 10.52 3.80 -5.49
C HIS A 46 9.70 4.96 -4.90
N LEU A 47 9.87 5.27 -3.62
CA LEU A 47 9.17 6.38 -2.95
C LEU A 47 9.97 7.69 -2.98
N ASN A 48 11.18 7.66 -3.55
CA ASN A 48 12.11 8.79 -3.67
C ASN A 48 12.25 9.56 -2.36
N SER A 49 12.51 8.83 -1.27
CA SER A 49 12.54 9.42 0.06
C SER A 49 13.47 8.67 1.00
N ASP A 50 14.54 9.34 1.41
CA ASP A 50 15.51 8.83 2.38
C ASP A 50 14.96 8.72 3.81
N ALA A 51 13.84 9.41 4.07
CA ALA A 51 13.14 9.36 5.34
C ALA A 51 12.32 8.06 5.51
N VAL A 52 12.16 7.26 4.45
CA VAL A 52 11.44 5.99 4.52
C VAL A 52 12.30 4.96 5.24
N LYS A 53 11.78 4.48 6.36
CA LYS A 53 12.38 3.39 7.13
C LYS A 53 11.37 2.25 7.21
N ALA A 54 11.67 1.13 6.55
CA ALA A 54 10.97 -0.12 6.85
C ALA A 54 11.41 -0.55 8.25
N SER A 55 10.47 -0.55 9.18
CA SER A 55 10.76 -0.59 10.60
C SER A 55 11.01 -2.01 11.10
N SER A 56 10.36 -3.02 10.51
CA SER A 56 10.55 -4.45 10.83
C SER A 56 9.84 -5.33 9.82
N LYS A 57 10.48 -6.43 9.39
CA LYS A 57 9.77 -7.58 8.81
C LYS A 57 9.10 -8.34 9.96
N PHE A 58 7.83 -8.67 9.83
CA PHE A 58 7.12 -9.52 10.80
C PHE A 58 6.70 -10.83 10.16
N ARG A 59 6.50 -11.84 11.01
CA ARG A 59 5.89 -13.12 10.68
C ARG A 59 4.88 -13.45 11.79
N ALA A 60 3.70 -13.90 11.42
CA ALA A 60 2.65 -14.33 12.31
C ALA A 60 2.08 -15.65 11.78
N ASP A 61 2.00 -16.66 12.64
CA ASP A 61 1.39 -17.94 12.28
C ASP A 61 -0.15 -17.84 12.38
N ILE A 62 -0.87 -18.38 11.40
CA ILE A 62 -2.34 -18.29 11.30
C ILE A 62 -2.87 -19.63 10.82
N ASP A 63 -3.71 -20.30 11.62
CA ASP A 63 -4.49 -21.51 11.30
C ASP A 63 -3.98 -22.37 10.13
N GLY A 64 -2.81 -23.00 10.31
CA GLY A 64 -2.22 -23.92 9.33
C GLY A 64 -1.27 -23.31 8.30
N GLY A 65 -1.02 -22.01 8.37
CA GLY A 65 -0.03 -21.30 7.55
C GLY A 65 0.63 -20.15 8.30
N PHE A 66 1.25 -19.24 7.56
CA PHE A 66 1.79 -18.00 8.13
C PHE A 66 1.56 -16.81 7.22
N CYS A 67 1.44 -15.65 7.85
CA CYS A 67 1.52 -14.36 7.20
C CYS A 67 2.86 -13.71 7.52
N ALA A 68 3.46 -13.05 6.55
CA ALA A 68 4.62 -12.21 6.77
C ALA A 68 4.40 -10.84 6.17
N GLY A 69 5.13 -9.83 6.64
CA GLY A 69 4.92 -8.49 6.14
C GLY A 69 5.95 -7.50 6.65
N ILE A 70 5.68 -6.23 6.40
CA ILE A 70 6.51 -5.11 6.83
C ILE A 70 5.65 -4.00 7.42
N VAL A 71 6.21 -3.27 8.36
CA VAL A 71 5.68 -1.99 8.84
C VAL A 71 6.59 -0.87 8.34
N VAL A 72 6.01 0.16 7.72
CA VAL A 72 6.74 1.27 7.12
C VAL A 72 6.15 2.59 7.60
N THR A 73 6.98 3.45 8.18
CA THR A 73 6.60 4.82 8.48
C THR A 73 6.80 5.69 7.26
N LEU A 74 5.78 6.48 6.90
CA LEU A 74 5.77 7.33 5.71
C LEU A 74 5.49 8.79 6.14
N PRO A 75 6.52 9.52 6.63
CA PRO A 75 6.35 10.84 7.24
C PRO A 75 5.70 11.87 6.31
N ARG A 76 6.02 11.82 5.01
CA ARG A 76 5.45 12.71 3.99
C ARG A 76 3.91 12.67 3.95
N TYR A 77 3.35 11.50 4.22
CA TYR A 77 1.91 11.26 4.19
C TYR A 77 1.30 11.20 5.61
N ARG A 78 2.09 11.40 6.67
CA ARG A 78 1.68 11.26 8.07
C ARG A 78 0.98 9.93 8.34
N MET A 79 1.51 8.84 7.80
CA MET A 79 0.91 7.52 7.90
C MET A 79 1.91 6.43 8.25
N VAL A 80 1.39 5.32 8.75
CA VAL A 80 2.08 4.04 8.88
C VAL A 80 1.39 3.06 7.95
N ALA A 81 2.16 2.41 7.09
CA ALA A 81 1.67 1.36 6.20
C ALA A 81 2.07 -0.01 6.74
N VAL A 82 1.13 -0.94 6.67
CA VAL A 82 1.36 -2.37 6.91
C VAL A 82 1.10 -3.09 5.61
N SER A 83 2.09 -3.82 5.13
CA SER A 83 2.00 -4.59 3.88
C SER A 83 2.26 -6.05 4.19
N PHE A 84 1.48 -6.93 3.57
CA PHE A 84 1.46 -8.36 3.83
C PHE A 84 1.85 -9.14 2.57
N ARG A 85 2.51 -10.28 2.76
CA ARG A 85 2.58 -11.37 1.79
C ARG A 85 2.04 -12.64 2.40
N VAL A 86 1.51 -13.47 1.50
CA VAL A 86 1.32 -14.89 1.79
C VAL A 86 2.70 -15.53 1.86
N GLY A 87 2.89 -16.34 2.89
CA GLY A 87 4.00 -17.27 2.97
C GLY A 87 3.62 -18.60 2.34
N ASP A 88 4.50 -19.13 1.49
CA ASP A 88 4.45 -20.54 1.08
C ASP A 88 4.87 -21.45 2.24
#